data_AF-A0A2U1M4B1-F1
#
_entry.id   AF-A0A2U1M4B1-F1
#
_cell.length_a   1.000
_cell.length_b   1.000
_cell.length_c   1.000
_cell.angle_alpha   90.00
_cell.angle_beta   90.00
_cell.angle_gamma   90.00
#
_symmetry.space_group_name_H-M   'P 1'
#
loop_
_entity.id
_entity.type
_entity.pdbx_description
1 polymer ?
#
loop_
_entity_poly.entity_id
_entity_poly.type
_entity_poly.pdbx_seq_one_letter_code
_entity_poly.pdbx_strand_id
1 'polypeptide(L)'
;MSEEISNMNVQSLWGNPFFDFVIKPSTSKSGGILAILDKRKFTSISSSIGDGFMAVFGWWQSAEVQCLFVVVYAPQNQRKKRKLWTDIEKIISSHDTISIIMGDFNEVRNAVER
;
A
#
# COMPACT_ATOMS: atom_id res chain seq x y z
N MET A 1 22.04 -9.31 -5.34
CA MET A 1 20.89 -10.05 -5.92
C MET A 1 19.69 -9.73 -5.05
N SER A 2 18.67 -9.05 -5.56
CA SER A 2 17.40 -8.93 -4.84
C SER A 2 16.69 -10.28 -4.94
N GLU A 3 16.33 -10.89 -3.81
CA GLU A 3 15.41 -12.03 -3.82
C GLU A 3 14.10 -11.61 -4.49
N GLU A 4 13.76 -12.25 -5.59
CA GLU A 4 12.43 -12.12 -6.18
C GLU A 4 11.44 -12.88 -5.29
N ILE A 5 10.50 -12.13 -4.70
CA ILE A 5 9.43 -12.71 -3.89
C ILE A 5 8.51 -13.51 -4.83
N SER A 6 8.54 -14.84 -4.70
CA SER A 6 7.71 -15.72 -5.53
C SER A 6 6.28 -15.80 -5.00
N ASN A 7 5.35 -16.19 -5.87
CA ASN A 7 3.96 -16.47 -5.49
C ASN A 7 3.89 -17.52 -4.36
N MET A 8 4.72 -18.56 -4.39
CA MET A 8 4.79 -19.57 -3.33
C MET A 8 5.19 -18.99 -1.97
N ASN A 9 6.10 -18.01 -1.93
CA ASN A 9 6.49 -17.35 -0.68
C ASN A 9 5.33 -16.52 -0.11
N VAL A 10 4.61 -15.79 -0.96
CA VAL A 10 3.47 -14.99 -0.51
C VAL A 10 2.32 -15.89 -0.07
N GLN A 11 2.08 -16.99 -0.79
CA GLN A 11 1.07 -17.98 -0.44
C GLN A 11 1.35 -18.62 0.92
N SER A 12 2.61 -18.96 1.21
CA SER A 12 2.98 -19.56 2.51
C SER A 12 2.81 -18.57 3.67
N LEU A 13 3.04 -17.27 3.43
CA LEU A 13 2.79 -16.22 4.42
C LEU A 13 1.28 -15.98 4.66
N TRP A 14 0.47 -16.00 3.60
CA TRP A 14 -0.96 -15.69 3.68
C TRP A 14 -1.83 -16.87 4.12
N GLY A 15 -1.44 -18.10 3.74
CA GLY A 15 -2.17 -19.33 4.07
C GLY A 15 -3.40 -19.61 3.21
N ASN A 16 -3.64 -18.83 2.14
CA ASN A 16 -4.76 -19.00 1.22
C ASN A 16 -4.29 -18.86 -0.24
N PRO A 17 -4.66 -19.77 -1.17
CA PRO A 17 -4.24 -19.71 -2.58
C PRO A 17 -4.98 -18.66 -3.43
N PHE A 18 -6.14 -18.17 -2.99
CA PHE A 18 -6.97 -17.20 -3.72
C PHE A 18 -6.56 -15.77 -3.39
N PHE A 19 -5.35 -15.40 -3.76
CA PHE A 19 -4.82 -14.07 -3.50
C PHE A 19 -4.19 -13.43 -4.74
N ASP A 20 -4.15 -12.11 -4.68
CA ASP A 20 -3.25 -11.28 -5.47
C ASP A 20 -2.28 -10.57 -4.53
N PHE A 21 -1.19 -10.06 -5.08
CA PHE A 21 -0.28 -9.26 -4.28
C PHE A 21 0.41 -8.17 -5.09
N VAL A 22 0.75 -7.09 -4.39
CA VAL A 22 1.55 -5.99 -4.95
C VAL A 22 2.70 -5.73 -4.00
N ILE A 23 3.89 -5.49 -4.56
CA ILE A 23 5.13 -5.32 -3.80
C ILE A 23 5.73 -3.97 -4.13
N LYS A 24 5.93 -3.15 -3.09
CA LYS A 24 6.92 -2.09 -3.11
C LYS A 24 8.22 -2.63 -2.48
N PRO A 25 9.28 -2.84 -3.27
CA PRO A 25 10.54 -3.33 -2.71
C PRO A 25 11.14 -2.32 -1.72
N SER A 26 11.96 -2.83 -0.80
CA SER A 26 12.79 -1.99 0.07
C SER A 26 13.76 -1.18 -0.76
N THR A 27 13.85 0.12 -0.50
CA THR A 27 14.87 0.98 -1.11
C THR A 27 15.90 1.32 -0.06
N SER A 28 17.12 0.80 -0.18
CA SER A 28 18.19 0.99 0.81
C SER A 28 17.76 0.53 2.22
N LYS A 29 17.92 1.37 3.26
CA LYS A 29 17.54 1.07 4.65
C LYS A 29 16.05 1.22 4.96
N SER A 30 15.26 1.74 4.02
CA SER A 30 13.80 1.81 4.16
C SER A 30 13.19 0.46 3.79
N GLY A 31 12.41 -0.13 4.70
CA GLY A 31 11.66 -1.36 4.46
C GLY A 31 10.75 -1.30 3.21
N GLY A 32 10.30 -2.47 2.78
CA GLY A 32 9.34 -2.62 1.69
C GLY A 32 7.89 -2.67 2.18
N ILE A 33 6.94 -2.71 1.25
CA ILE A 33 5.51 -2.95 1.52
C ILE A 33 5.08 -4.15 0.69
N LEU A 34 4.46 -5.14 1.33
CA LEU A 34 3.76 -6.24 0.68
C LEU A 34 2.27 -6.10 1.00
N ALA A 35 1.44 -5.85 -0.02
CA ALA A 35 -0.01 -5.94 0.13
C ALA A 35 -0.49 -7.27 -0.46
N ILE A 36 -1.19 -8.05 0.35
CA ILE A 36 -1.82 -9.31 -0.04
C ILE A 36 -3.32 -9.09 -0.03
N LEU A 37 -3.98 -9.43 -1.13
CA LEU A 37 -5.38 -9.13 -1.40
C LEU A 37 -6.12 -10.45 -1.64
N ASP A 38 -7.21 -10.70 -0.93
CA ASP A 38 -8.08 -11.83 -1.25
C ASP A 38 -8.83 -11.54 -2.56
N LYS A 39 -8.55 -12.31 -3.62
CA LYS A 39 -9.14 -12.11 -4.96
C LYS A 39 -10.66 -12.25 -4.96
N ARG A 40 -11.24 -12.90 -3.95
CA ARG A 40 -12.69 -13.05 -3.79
C ARG A 40 -13.34 -11.83 -3.16
N LYS A 41 -12.54 -10.94 -2.55
CA LYS A 41 -13.00 -9.72 -1.87
C LYS A 41 -12.63 -8.47 -2.66
N PHE A 42 -11.49 -8.48 -3.34
CA PHE A 42 -11.00 -7.34 -4.09
C PHE A 42 -10.29 -7.78 -5.37
N THR A 43 -10.71 -7.23 -6.51
CA THR A 43 -10.06 -7.46 -7.79
C THR A 43 -9.21 -6.25 -8.14
N SER A 44 -7.88 -6.43 -8.10
CA SER A 44 -6.92 -5.40 -8.52
C SER A 44 -7.04 -5.12 -10.03
N ILE A 45 -7.07 -3.85 -10.41
CA ILE A 45 -7.09 -3.39 -11.81
C ILE A 45 -5.74 -2.76 -12.16
N SER A 46 -5.22 -1.91 -11.30
CA SER A 46 -3.92 -1.27 -11.47
C SER A 46 -3.29 -0.95 -10.12
N SER A 47 -1.97 -0.73 -10.13
CA SER A 47 -1.25 -0.28 -8.94
C SER A 47 -0.25 0.81 -9.28
N SER A 48 0.10 1.61 -8.29
CA SER A 48 1.09 2.68 -8.38
C SER A 48 1.95 2.65 -7.12
N ILE A 49 3.26 2.76 -7.30
CA ILE A 49 4.23 2.71 -6.20
C ILE A 49 4.95 4.06 -6.13
N GLY A 50 4.99 4.64 -4.94
CA GLY A 50 5.72 5.88 -4.67
C GLY A 50 6.66 5.73 -3.48
N ASP A 51 7.37 6.82 -3.14
CA ASP A 51 8.22 6.83 -1.96
C ASP A 51 7.35 6.84 -0.70
N GLY A 52 7.44 5.79 0.11
CA GLY A 52 6.66 5.63 1.34
C GLY A 52 5.20 5.17 1.17
N PHE A 53 4.74 4.81 -0.03
CA PHE A 53 3.40 4.24 -0.21
C PHE A 53 3.25 3.35 -1.44
N MET A 54 2.16 2.58 -1.46
CA MET A 54 1.67 1.84 -2.62
C MET A 54 0.16 2.00 -2.70
N ALA A 55 -0.33 2.32 -3.89
CA ALA A 55 -1.75 2.45 -4.17
C ALA A 55 -2.21 1.29 -5.07
N VAL A 56 -3.35 0.69 -4.75
CA VAL A 56 -3.99 -0.38 -5.53
C VAL A 56 -5.40 0.04 -5.84
N PHE A 57 -5.68 0.24 -7.13
CA PHE A 57 -7.00 0.56 -7.64
C PHE A 57 -7.70 -0.73 -8.08
N GLY A 58 -8.98 -0.86 -7.76
CA GLY A 58 -9.71 -2.07 -8.09
C GLY A 58 -11.17 -2.06 -7.67
N TRP A 59 -11.79 -3.24 -7.79
CA TRP A 59 -13.19 -3.45 -7.47
C TRP A 59 -13.35 -4.15 -6.12
N TRP A 60 -14.06 -3.51 -5.18
CA TRP A 60 -14.40 -4.10 -3.90
C TRP A 60 -15.72 -4.86 -4.00
N GLN A 61 -15.61 -6.18 -4.01
CA GLN A 61 -16.71 -7.09 -4.32
C GLN A 61 -17.91 -6.93 -3.38
N SER A 62 -17.70 -6.87 -2.06
CA SER A 62 -18.81 -6.81 -1.09
C SER A 62 -19.51 -5.47 -1.02
N ALA A 63 -18.84 -4.40 -1.44
CA ALA A 63 -19.39 -3.05 -1.45
C ALA A 63 -19.89 -2.63 -2.84
N GLU A 64 -19.60 -3.42 -3.88
CA GLU A 64 -19.97 -3.17 -5.28
C GLU A 64 -19.51 -1.79 -5.79
N VAL A 65 -18.30 -1.39 -5.42
CA VAL A 65 -17.71 -0.09 -5.79
C VAL A 65 -16.27 -0.24 -6.27
N GLN A 66 -15.86 0.70 -7.13
CA GLN A 66 -14.44 0.96 -7.36
C GLN A 66 -13.87 1.73 -6.18
N CYS A 67 -12.69 1.31 -5.72
CA CYS A 67 -11.98 2.04 -4.69
C CYS A 67 -10.47 1.95 -4.87
N LEU A 68 -9.80 2.90 -4.22
CA LEU A 68 -8.36 3.01 -4.18
C LEU A 68 -7.86 2.73 -2.77
N PHE A 69 -7.15 1.61 -2.59
CA PHE A 69 -6.44 1.35 -1.34
C PHE A 69 -5.03 1.93 -1.40
N VAL A 70 -4.70 2.83 -0.47
CA VAL A 70 -3.36 3.42 -0.34
C VAL A 70 -2.73 2.89 0.95
N VAL A 71 -1.73 2.03 0.81
CA VAL A 71 -0.95 1.48 1.92
C VAL A 71 0.29 2.33 2.13
N VAL A 72 0.43 2.93 3.29
CA VAL A 72 1.48 3.88 3.64
C VAL A 72 2.48 3.25 4.60
N TYR A 73 3.77 3.49 4.33
CA TYR A 73 4.86 3.34 5.28
C TYR A 73 5.67 4.64 5.28
N ALA A 74 5.26 5.58 6.12
CA ALA A 74 5.71 6.95 6.02
C ALA A 74 7.17 7.13 6.50
N PRO A 75 7.97 7.98 5.85
CA PRO A 75 9.34 8.26 6.30
C PRO A 75 9.34 9.10 7.58
N GLN A 76 10.34 8.94 8.45
CA GLN A 76 10.48 9.81 9.65
C GLN A 76 10.86 11.27 9.31
N ASN A 77 11.55 11.49 8.18
CA ASN A 77 11.97 12.82 7.76
C ASN A 77 10.78 13.68 7.31
N GLN A 78 10.60 14.84 7.95
CA GLN A 78 9.47 15.76 7.72
C GLN A 78 9.34 16.26 6.27
N ARG A 79 10.45 16.55 5.58
CA ARG A 79 10.42 16.97 4.17
C ARG A 79 9.92 15.84 3.28
N LYS A 80 10.37 14.60 3.53
CA LYS A 80 9.90 13.42 2.81
C LYS A 80 8.42 13.13 3.10
N LYS A 81 7.95 13.30 4.35
CA LYS A 81 6.52 13.18 4.68
C LYS A 81 5.66 14.15 3.88
N ARG A 82 6.08 15.41 3.78
CA ARG A 82 5.34 16.41 2.98
C ARG A 82 5.22 15.97 1.52
N LYS A 83 6.32 15.48 0.93
CA LYS A 83 6.31 14.94 -0.43
C LYS A 83 5.38 13.73 -0.57
N LEU A 84 5.46 12.77 0.35
CA LEU A 84 4.58 11.61 0.42
C LEU A 84 3.10 12.02 0.37
N TRP A 85 2.69 12.96 1.22
CA TRP A 85 1.29 13.39 1.28
C TRP A 85 0.86 14.15 0.01
N THR A 86 1.72 14.99 -0.56
CA THR A 86 1.46 15.62 -1.86
C THR A 86 1.31 14.60 -2.99
N ASP A 87 2.10 13.54 -2.99
CA ASP A 87 2.05 12.50 -4.03
C ASP A 87 0.79 11.61 -3.85
N ILE A 88 0.38 11.32 -2.61
CA ILE A 88 -0.90 10.63 -2.31
C ILE A 88 -2.10 11.48 -2.74
N GLU A 89 -2.11 12.77 -2.42
CA GLU A 89 -3.19 13.70 -2.80
C GLU A 89 -3.42 13.71 -4.32
N LYS A 90 -2.35 13.75 -5.11
CA LYS A 90 -2.42 13.69 -6.57
C LYS A 90 -3.05 12.38 -7.07
N ILE A 91 -2.67 11.25 -6.47
CA ILE A 91 -3.18 9.93 -6.85
C ILE A 91 -4.66 9.77 -6.50
N ILE A 92 -5.09 10.27 -5.34
CA ILE A 92 -6.50 10.27 -4.96
C ILE A 92 -7.30 11.13 -5.96
N SER A 93 -6.80 12.34 -6.23
CA SER A 93 -7.44 13.28 -7.15
C SER A 93 -7.53 12.75 -8.58
N SER A 94 -6.59 11.91 -9.01
CA SER A 94 -6.59 11.35 -10.38
C SER A 94 -7.55 10.18 -10.57
N HIS A 95 -7.98 9.53 -9.50
CA HIS A 95 -8.91 8.38 -9.59
C HIS A 95 -10.37 8.79 -9.35
N ASP A 96 -10.64 9.84 -8.57
CA ASP A 96 -12.00 10.29 -8.25
C ASP A 96 -12.93 9.16 -7.77
N THR A 97 -12.40 8.29 -6.91
CA THR A 97 -13.13 7.16 -6.31
C THR A 97 -12.95 7.14 -4.80
N ILE A 98 -13.75 6.32 -4.11
CA ILE A 98 -13.59 6.06 -2.68
C ILE A 98 -12.14 5.65 -2.43
N SER A 99 -11.44 6.43 -1.61
CA SER A 99 -10.03 6.20 -1.31
C SER A 99 -9.86 5.87 0.17
N ILE A 100 -9.16 4.77 0.45
CA ILE A 100 -8.93 4.26 1.79
C ILE A 100 -7.43 4.29 2.04
N ILE A 101 -7.00 5.14 2.96
CA ILE A 101 -5.60 5.29 3.33
C ILE A 101 -5.35 4.54 4.64
N MET A 102 -4.37 3.64 4.64
CA MET A 102 -4.06 2.79 5.79
C MET A 102 -2.56 2.50 5.89
N GLY A 103 -2.11 1.96 7.02
CA GLY A 103 -0.72 1.54 7.22
C GLY A 103 -0.07 2.22 8.42
N ASP A 104 1.25 2.37 8.35
CA ASP A 104 2.05 3.00 9.39
C ASP A 104 2.46 4.41 8.95
N PHE A 105 1.86 5.40 9.59
CA PHE A 105 2.11 6.81 9.31
C PHE A 105 3.37 7.35 10.01
N ASN A 106 4.04 6.56 10.85
CA ASN A 106 5.21 6.98 11.62
C ASN A 106 4.99 8.33 12.32
N GLU A 107 3.76 8.56 12.81
CA GLU A 107 3.38 9.78 13.52
C GLU A 107 3.29 9.52 15.02
N VAL A 108 3.78 10.50 15.78
CA VAL A 108 3.65 10.54 17.23
C VAL A 108 2.44 11.41 17.55
N ARG A 109 1.41 10.82 18.16
CA ARG A 109 0.15 11.52 18.48
C ARG A 109 0.28 12.33 19.75
N ASN A 110 1.10 11.86 20.70
CA ASN A 110 1.34 12.51 21.97
C ASN A 110 2.84 12.57 22.28
N ALA A 111 3.30 13.67 22.88
CA ALA A 111 4.68 13.82 23.32
C ALA A 111 5.17 12.69 24.26
N VAL A 112 4.26 12.01 24.97
CA VAL A 112 4.58 10.87 25.85
C VAL A 112 4.93 9.59 25.07
N GLU A 113 4.58 9.49 23.78
CA GLU A 113 4.92 8.37 22.91
C GLU A 113 6.33 8.51 22.27
N ARG A 114 7.08 9.55 22.64
CA ARG A 114 8.46 9.82 22.15
C ARG A 114 9.54 9.25 23.04
#